data_AF-A0A847JNR8-F1
#
_entry.id   AF-A0A847JNR8-F1
#
_cell.length_a   1.000
_cell.length_b   1.000
_cell.length_c   1.000
_cell.angle_alpha   90.00
_cell.angle_beta   90.00
_cell.angle_gamma   90.00
#
_symmetry.space_group_name_H-M   'P 1'
#
loop_
_entity.id
_entity.type
_entity.pdbx_description
1 polymer ?
#
loop_
_entity_poly.entity_id
_entity_poly.type
_entity_poly.pdbx_seq_one_letter_code
_entity_poly.pdbx_strand_id
1 'polypeptide(L)'
;MRDAAPDRSGGDDGPSPASPDGGGSEPAARVEAIVADLVMRESPASQAIYRRLSREPRDLVVGALSAAAQRQTEWNRYARVVNMLGKLDDPEALGVLRNEIGRKSTFAIHAVRAIGRMTVEGAEDALWDVVKSGRAAHRRAAAESLARRRVGRVVGPLCRLARRRGSRTPDQSLVRALRSMGRPHDLFVYLLTDTKMDTPARVEAMEDLEALQRHLNWRRLNVMNLLEGFAQNPRCPWREAAEQAADLYYARRTLLRPSERSPSDTLVRPASGPDRTPAERLVRPVSEAVTADPSETERPGFLQSVLRKLRDALDGD
;
A
#
# COMPACT_ATOMS: atom_id res chain seq x y z
N MET A 1 31.73 43.65 84.44
CA MET A 1 30.47 43.20 85.08
C MET A 1 29.73 42.37 84.04
N ARG A 2 29.49 41.08 84.35
CA ARG A 2 28.43 40.19 83.83
C ARG A 2 28.48 39.85 82.32
N ASP A 3 28.22 38.65 81.85
CA ASP A 3 27.94 37.33 82.44
C ASP A 3 28.21 36.27 81.34
N ALA A 4 28.34 35.02 81.78
CA ALA A 4 28.77 33.86 81.02
C ALA A 4 27.66 33.11 80.24
N ALA A 5 28.11 32.33 79.23
CA ALA A 5 27.61 31.02 78.75
C ALA A 5 26.25 30.94 77.97
N PRO A 6 25.91 29.80 77.31
CA PRO A 6 26.72 28.72 76.71
C PRO A 6 26.33 28.30 75.26
N ASP A 7 27.28 27.64 74.60
CA ASP A 7 27.18 26.34 73.91
C ASP A 7 25.81 25.84 73.39
N ARG A 8 25.66 25.74 72.06
CA ARG A 8 24.70 24.83 71.39
C ARG A 8 25.28 24.29 70.09
N SER A 9 25.83 23.08 70.23
CA SER A 9 25.85 22.00 69.26
C SER A 9 24.58 21.94 68.38
N GLY A 10 24.74 22.21 67.08
CA GLY A 10 23.91 21.65 66.01
C GLY A 10 24.88 20.87 65.11
N GLY A 11 24.82 19.54 65.05
CA GLY A 11 23.66 18.81 64.56
C GLY A 11 23.96 18.46 63.12
N ASP A 12 24.91 17.53 62.95
CA ASP A 12 25.34 16.96 61.68
C ASP A 12 24.24 16.00 61.19
N ASP A 13 23.21 16.56 60.54
CA ASP A 13 22.19 15.80 59.82
C ASP A 13 22.79 15.28 58.53
N GLY A 14 23.54 14.18 58.63
CA GLY A 14 23.96 13.38 57.49
C GLY A 14 22.74 12.98 56.65
N PRO A 15 22.83 12.99 55.31
CA PRO A 15 21.71 12.63 54.45
C PRO A 15 21.24 11.21 54.75
N SER A 16 20.04 11.13 55.32
CA SER A 16 19.31 9.88 55.53
C SER A 16 19.34 9.07 54.24
N PRO A 17 19.82 7.81 54.25
CA PRO A 17 19.81 6.98 53.07
C PRO A 17 18.36 6.75 52.67
N ALA A 18 17.96 7.37 51.54
CA ALA A 18 16.67 7.16 50.92
C ALA A 18 16.45 5.64 50.80
N SER A 19 15.45 5.15 51.54
CA SER A 19 15.04 3.75 51.47
C SER A 19 14.70 3.44 50.01
N PRO A 20 15.29 2.38 49.41
CA PRO A 20 15.00 2.06 48.04
C PRO A 20 13.52 1.65 47.96
N ASP A 21 12.76 2.41 47.16
CA ASP A 21 11.39 2.11 46.77
C ASP A 21 11.29 0.69 46.19
N GLY A 22 11.05 -0.29 47.06
CA GLY A 22 10.83 -1.69 46.71
C GLY A 22 9.47 -1.97 46.07
N GLY A 23 8.64 -0.94 45.83
CA GLY A 23 7.28 -1.07 45.30
C GLY A 23 7.17 -1.24 43.78
N GLY A 24 8.27 -1.03 43.03
CA GLY A 24 8.22 -1.05 41.56
C GLY A 24 8.26 -2.45 40.90
N SER A 25 8.68 -3.49 41.61
CA SER A 25 8.93 -4.83 41.00
C SER A 25 7.69 -5.72 40.95
N GLU A 26 6.74 -5.53 41.88
CA GLU A 26 5.55 -6.38 41.99
C GLU A 26 4.61 -6.30 40.77
N PRO A 27 4.28 -5.12 40.19
CA PRO A 27 3.39 -5.07 39.02
C PRO A 27 4.05 -5.66 37.77
N ALA A 28 5.34 -5.41 37.55
CA ALA A 28 6.06 -5.96 36.40
C ALA A 28 6.10 -7.50 36.44
N ALA A 29 6.47 -8.08 37.58
CA ALA A 29 6.51 -9.54 37.76
C ALA A 29 5.14 -10.18 37.56
N ARG A 30 4.07 -9.51 38.01
CA ARG A 30 2.69 -9.96 37.80
C ARG A 30 2.31 -10.00 36.32
N VAL A 31 2.63 -8.95 35.56
CA VAL A 31 2.39 -8.89 34.11
C VAL A 31 3.17 -9.98 33.39
N GLU A 32 4.45 -10.17 33.73
CA GLU A 32 5.28 -11.22 33.15
C GLU A 32 4.70 -12.62 33.39
N ALA A 33 4.18 -12.88 34.59
CA ALA A 33 3.51 -14.15 34.89
C ALA A 33 2.24 -14.36 34.04
N ILE A 34 1.44 -13.31 33.81
CA ILE A 34 0.26 -13.37 32.94
C ILE A 34 0.67 -13.64 31.48
N VAL A 35 1.74 -12.99 30.99
CA VAL A 35 2.27 -13.21 29.65
C VAL A 35 2.87 -14.61 29.50
N ALA A 36 3.54 -15.15 30.51
CA ALA A 36 4.02 -16.52 30.51
C ALA A 36 2.84 -17.51 30.40
N ASP A 37 1.75 -17.29 31.13
CA ASP A 37 0.52 -18.08 31.03
C ASP A 37 -0.10 -18.02 29.63
N LEU A 38 -0.09 -16.83 28.99
CA LEU A 38 -0.51 -16.65 27.59
C LEU A 38 0.28 -17.52 26.61
N VAL A 39 1.60 -17.56 26.82
CA VAL A 39 2.53 -18.32 25.97
C VAL A 39 2.30 -19.82 26.13
N MET A 40 1.96 -20.29 27.33
CA MET A 40 1.84 -21.72 27.63
C MET A 40 0.46 -22.32 27.34
N ARG A 41 -0.65 -21.58 27.46
CA ARG A 41 -2.01 -22.15 27.32
C ARG A 41 -2.59 -22.12 25.91
N GLU A 42 -3.24 -23.21 25.49
CA GLU A 42 -3.93 -23.29 24.19
C GLU A 42 -5.31 -22.57 24.18
N SER A 43 -5.63 -22.05 22.99
CA SER A 43 -6.77 -21.26 22.47
C SER A 43 -7.89 -20.70 23.39
N PRO A 44 -8.78 -21.46 24.07
CA PRO A 44 -9.94 -20.85 24.76
C PRO A 44 -9.58 -19.96 25.96
N ALA A 45 -8.41 -20.15 26.60
CA ALA A 45 -7.97 -19.32 27.73
C ALA A 45 -7.59 -17.88 27.34
N SER A 46 -7.42 -17.60 26.04
CA SER A 46 -6.89 -16.33 25.53
C SER A 46 -7.76 -15.12 25.88
N GLN A 47 -9.09 -15.29 26.01
CA GLN A 47 -9.99 -14.19 26.36
C GLN A 47 -9.89 -13.81 27.84
N ALA A 48 -9.80 -14.79 28.74
CA ALA A 48 -9.62 -14.54 30.16
C ALA A 48 -8.28 -13.83 30.42
N ILE A 49 -7.22 -14.29 29.74
CA ILE A 49 -5.89 -13.67 29.81
C ILE A 49 -5.92 -12.24 29.27
N TYR A 50 -6.62 -11.99 28.16
CA TYR A 50 -6.80 -10.63 27.64
C TYR A 50 -7.49 -9.71 28.66
N ARG A 51 -8.58 -10.17 29.30
CA ARG A 51 -9.28 -9.38 30.34
C ARG A 51 -8.41 -9.09 31.56
N ARG A 52 -7.42 -9.94 31.85
CA ARG A 52 -6.42 -9.70 32.91
C ARG A 52 -5.42 -8.65 32.45
N LEU A 53 -4.81 -8.83 31.28
CA LEU A 53 -3.85 -7.87 30.71
C LEU A 53 -4.45 -6.47 30.51
N SER A 54 -5.74 -6.37 30.17
CA SER A 54 -6.40 -5.07 29.98
C SER A 54 -6.61 -4.27 31.28
N ARG A 55 -6.30 -4.85 32.45
CA ARG A 55 -6.37 -4.17 33.76
C ARG A 55 -5.01 -3.66 34.22
N GLU A 56 -3.94 -4.07 33.55
CA GLU A 56 -2.56 -3.74 33.91
C GLU A 56 -2.09 -2.49 33.12
N PRO A 57 -1.07 -1.77 33.60
CA PRO A 57 -0.48 -0.63 32.89
C PRO A 57 0.00 -1.02 31.49
N ARG A 58 -0.35 -0.22 30.47
CA ARG A 58 -0.12 -0.56 29.06
C ARG A 58 1.37 -0.71 28.72
N ASP A 59 2.18 0.20 29.23
CA ASP A 59 3.64 0.23 29.10
C ASP A 59 4.27 -1.08 29.60
N LEU A 60 3.85 -1.56 30.79
CA LEU A 60 4.31 -2.84 31.34
C LEU A 60 3.87 -4.02 30.47
N VAL A 61 2.62 -4.00 29.99
CA VAL A 61 2.09 -5.07 29.13
C VAL A 61 2.81 -5.12 27.78
N VAL A 62 3.03 -3.98 27.13
CA VAL A 62 3.76 -3.90 25.86
C VAL A 62 5.22 -4.34 26.05
N GLY A 63 5.88 -3.89 27.12
CA GLY A 63 7.24 -4.31 27.47
C GLY A 63 7.36 -5.83 27.65
N ALA A 64 6.48 -6.42 28.46
CA ALA A 64 6.47 -7.86 28.71
C ALA A 64 6.16 -8.68 27.44
N LEU A 65 5.19 -8.26 26.63
CA LEU A 65 4.86 -8.91 25.36
C LEU A 65 5.99 -8.77 24.32
N SER A 66 6.68 -7.63 24.27
CA SER A 66 7.87 -7.44 23.43
C SER A 66 8.99 -8.41 23.81
N ALA A 67 9.32 -8.49 25.10
CA ALA A 67 10.32 -9.43 25.62
C ALA A 67 9.92 -10.89 25.36
N ALA A 68 8.63 -11.23 25.48
CA ALA A 68 8.12 -12.55 25.16
C ALA A 68 8.25 -12.86 23.65
N ALA A 69 7.88 -11.92 22.77
CA ALA A 69 7.95 -12.09 21.32
C ALA A 69 9.38 -12.37 20.86
N GLN A 70 10.36 -11.66 21.43
CA GLN A 70 11.79 -11.85 21.15
C GLN A 70 12.28 -13.25 21.54
N ARG A 71 11.84 -13.78 22.67
CA ARG A 71 12.22 -15.12 23.16
C ARG A 71 11.57 -16.29 22.42
N GLN A 72 10.42 -16.09 21.76
CA GLN A 72 9.70 -17.21 21.12
C GLN A 72 10.42 -17.74 19.87
N THR A 73 10.71 -19.04 19.88
CA THR A 73 11.23 -19.80 18.71
C THR A 73 10.11 -20.57 18.00
N GLU A 74 9.04 -20.92 18.71
CA GLU A 74 7.91 -21.65 18.16
C GLU A 74 6.88 -20.72 17.48
N TRP A 75 6.45 -21.13 16.28
CA TRP A 75 5.49 -20.38 15.46
C TRP A 75 4.16 -20.09 16.18
N ASN A 76 3.59 -21.09 16.86
CA ASN A 76 2.30 -20.97 17.57
C ASN A 76 2.37 -19.97 18.74
N ARG A 77 3.46 -20.00 19.49
CA ARG A 77 3.67 -19.11 20.64
C ARG A 77 3.93 -17.68 20.18
N TYR A 78 4.80 -17.52 19.18
CA TYR A 78 5.07 -16.22 18.58
C TYR A 78 3.78 -15.57 18.05
N ALA A 79 2.98 -16.32 17.26
CA ALA A 79 1.73 -15.85 16.70
C ALA A 79 0.78 -15.34 17.80
N ARG A 80 0.64 -16.06 18.92
CA ARG A 80 -0.19 -15.64 20.06
C ARG A 80 0.26 -14.32 20.65
N VAL A 81 1.56 -14.15 20.90
CA VAL A 81 2.12 -12.93 21.49
C VAL A 81 1.92 -11.73 20.57
N VAL A 82 2.29 -11.83 19.28
CA VAL A 82 2.12 -10.69 18.35
C VAL A 82 0.66 -10.40 18.04
N ASN A 83 -0.21 -11.42 18.05
CA ASN A 83 -1.65 -11.20 17.96
C ASN A 83 -2.18 -10.43 19.16
N MET A 84 -1.59 -10.60 20.35
CA MET A 84 -1.95 -9.83 21.53
C MET A 84 -1.47 -8.39 21.42
N LEU A 85 -0.22 -8.16 20.99
CA LEU A 85 0.31 -6.83 20.70
C LEU A 85 -0.61 -6.07 19.71
N GLY A 86 -1.04 -6.72 18.63
CA GLY A 86 -1.95 -6.11 17.66
C GLY A 86 -3.36 -5.84 18.19
N LYS A 87 -3.79 -6.48 19.28
CA LYS A 87 -5.10 -6.23 19.93
C LYS A 87 -5.07 -5.06 20.91
N LEU A 88 -3.91 -4.71 21.46
CA LEU A 88 -3.76 -3.56 22.36
C LEU A 88 -4.01 -2.23 21.65
N ASP A 89 -3.76 -2.23 20.33
CA ASP A 89 -3.95 -1.08 19.46
C ASP A 89 -3.22 0.18 19.96
N ASP A 90 -1.94 -0.01 20.26
CA ASP A 90 -1.09 0.96 20.94
C ASP A 90 0.10 1.39 20.04
N PRO A 91 0.50 2.68 20.02
CA PRO A 91 1.63 3.15 19.23
C PRO A 91 2.96 2.45 19.55
N GLU A 92 3.22 2.14 20.82
CA GLU A 92 4.44 1.43 21.21
C GLU A 92 4.40 -0.03 20.72
N ALA A 93 3.23 -0.67 20.80
CA ALA A 93 3.03 -2.00 20.25
C ALA A 93 3.24 -2.02 18.72
N LEU A 94 2.83 -0.98 18.00
CA LEU A 94 3.11 -0.84 16.56
C LEU A 94 4.63 -0.78 16.31
N GLY A 95 5.36 0.00 17.09
CA GLY A 95 6.82 0.08 17.03
C GLY A 95 7.50 -1.28 17.23
N VAL A 96 7.05 -2.03 18.25
CA VAL A 96 7.52 -3.40 18.51
C VAL A 96 7.24 -4.32 17.32
N LEU A 97 6.02 -4.29 16.76
CA LEU A 97 5.65 -5.13 15.62
C LEU A 97 6.46 -4.80 14.36
N ARG A 98 6.77 -3.51 14.09
CA ARG A 98 7.65 -3.10 12.99
C ARG A 98 9.05 -3.69 13.15
N ASN A 99 9.62 -3.61 14.35
CA ASN A 99 10.94 -4.18 14.64
C ASN A 99 10.96 -5.70 14.47
N GLU A 100 9.89 -6.38 14.87
CA GLU A 100 9.76 -7.83 14.75
C GLU A 100 9.67 -8.32 13.29
N ILE A 101 9.09 -7.53 12.38
CA ILE A 101 9.06 -7.84 10.94
C ILE A 101 10.48 -7.93 10.37
N GLY A 102 11.37 -7.03 10.77
CA GLY A 102 12.77 -7.03 10.34
C GLY A 102 13.60 -8.15 11.00
N ARG A 103 13.38 -8.40 12.29
CA ARG A 103 14.17 -9.36 13.08
C ARG A 103 13.85 -10.82 12.75
N LYS A 104 12.58 -11.19 12.64
CA LYS A 104 12.14 -12.59 12.51
C LYS A 104 11.49 -12.86 11.16
N SER A 105 12.30 -12.91 10.11
CA SER A 105 11.81 -13.05 8.73
C SER A 105 10.85 -14.25 8.51
N THR A 106 11.07 -15.36 9.22
CA THR A 106 10.23 -16.58 9.17
C THR A 106 8.82 -16.36 9.73
N PHE A 107 8.67 -15.51 10.75
CA PHE A 107 7.41 -15.30 11.46
C PHE A 107 6.78 -13.92 11.23
N ALA A 108 7.47 -13.04 10.50
CA ALA A 108 7.05 -11.68 10.21
C ALA A 108 5.63 -11.54 9.63
N ILE A 109 5.11 -12.58 8.94
CA ILE A 109 3.72 -12.59 8.44
C ILE A 109 2.71 -12.34 9.57
N HIS A 110 2.94 -12.87 10.77
CA HIS A 110 2.03 -12.67 11.90
C HIS A 110 2.10 -11.26 12.45
N ALA A 111 3.29 -10.68 12.53
CA ALA A 111 3.45 -9.28 12.89
C ALA A 111 2.76 -8.36 11.88
N VAL A 112 2.94 -8.61 10.57
CA VAL A 112 2.22 -7.89 9.50
C VAL A 112 0.70 -8.01 9.66
N ARG A 113 0.18 -9.21 9.91
CA ARG A 113 -1.26 -9.44 10.14
C ARG A 113 -1.77 -8.84 11.44
N ALA A 114 -0.91 -8.68 12.44
CA ALA A 114 -1.22 -8.00 13.70
C ALA A 114 -1.35 -6.50 13.46
N ILE A 115 -0.37 -5.86 12.78
CA ILE A 115 -0.46 -4.46 12.33
C ILE A 115 -1.71 -4.24 11.48
N GLY A 116 -2.03 -5.20 10.61
CA GLY A 116 -3.26 -5.20 9.80
C GLY A 116 -4.57 -5.10 10.56
N ARG A 117 -4.58 -5.40 11.86
CA ARG A 117 -5.77 -5.30 12.73
C ARG A 117 -5.75 -4.06 13.63
N MET A 118 -4.64 -3.34 13.68
CA MET A 118 -4.52 -2.14 14.49
C MET A 118 -5.22 -0.97 13.80
N THR A 119 -5.88 -0.12 14.58
CA THR A 119 -6.50 1.14 14.13
C THR A 119 -5.63 2.36 14.46
N VAL A 120 -4.57 2.18 15.24
CA VAL A 120 -3.58 3.22 15.57
C VAL A 120 -3.04 3.94 14.33
N GLU A 121 -2.81 5.24 14.48
CA GLU A 121 -2.17 6.06 13.46
C GLU A 121 -0.78 5.51 13.07
N GLY A 122 -0.44 5.58 11.79
CA GLY A 122 0.80 5.03 11.24
C GLY A 122 0.79 3.52 10.97
N ALA A 123 -0.23 2.76 11.40
CA ALA A 123 -0.33 1.32 11.06
C ALA A 123 -0.44 1.08 9.54
N GLU A 124 -1.11 1.99 8.82
CA GLU A 124 -1.20 1.91 7.36
C GLU A 124 0.15 2.17 6.68
N ASP A 125 0.90 3.16 7.16
CA ASP A 125 2.22 3.49 6.64
C ASP A 125 3.21 2.35 6.90
N ALA A 126 3.13 1.73 8.09
CA ALA A 126 3.92 0.55 8.42
C ALA A 126 3.62 -0.63 7.48
N LEU A 127 2.35 -0.87 7.14
CA LEU A 127 1.99 -1.91 6.14
C LEU A 127 2.48 -1.52 4.74
N TRP A 128 2.40 -0.24 4.38
CA TRP A 128 2.84 0.27 3.10
C TRP A 128 4.35 0.11 2.90
N ASP A 129 5.14 0.35 3.94
CA ASP A 129 6.58 0.08 3.95
C ASP A 129 6.86 -1.39 3.64
N VAL A 130 6.12 -2.31 4.27
CA VAL A 130 6.25 -3.76 4.03
C VAL A 130 5.84 -4.12 2.60
N VAL A 131 4.82 -3.48 2.04
CA VAL A 131 4.44 -3.68 0.63
C VAL A 131 5.55 -3.24 -0.31
N LYS A 132 6.28 -2.16 -0.02
CA LYS A 132 7.37 -1.65 -0.87
C LYS A 132 8.63 -2.51 -0.79
N SER A 133 9.09 -2.83 0.41
CA SER A 133 10.43 -3.39 0.65
C SER A 133 10.43 -4.86 1.07
N GLY A 134 9.27 -5.40 1.46
CA GLY A 134 9.16 -6.76 1.99
C GLY A 134 9.42 -7.87 0.97
N ARG A 135 9.63 -9.09 1.49
CA ARG A 135 9.63 -10.32 0.70
C ARG A 135 8.25 -10.58 0.11
N ALA A 136 8.16 -11.35 -0.97
CA ALA A 136 6.90 -11.59 -1.69
C ALA A 136 5.74 -12.03 -0.77
N ALA A 137 5.99 -12.94 0.18
CA ALA A 137 4.97 -13.38 1.15
C ALA A 137 4.55 -12.28 2.14
N HIS A 138 5.48 -11.42 2.56
CA HIS A 138 5.21 -10.30 3.46
C HIS A 138 4.45 -9.19 2.75
N ARG A 139 4.86 -8.84 1.52
CA ARG A 139 4.14 -7.89 0.65
C ARG A 139 2.70 -8.32 0.46
N ARG A 140 2.49 -9.60 0.17
CA ARG A 140 1.15 -10.18 0.02
C ARG A 140 0.32 -10.00 1.28
N ALA A 141 0.85 -10.39 2.44
CA ALA A 141 0.14 -10.28 3.72
C ALA A 141 -0.17 -8.81 4.09
N ALA A 142 0.74 -7.89 3.78
CA ALA A 142 0.57 -6.46 4.03
C ALA A 142 -0.49 -5.86 3.09
N ALA A 143 -0.43 -6.20 1.80
CA ALA A 143 -1.42 -5.78 0.81
C ALA A 143 -2.81 -6.34 1.13
N GLU A 144 -2.94 -7.61 1.52
CA GLU A 144 -4.20 -8.22 1.99
C GLU A 144 -4.71 -7.55 3.28
N SER A 145 -3.81 -7.02 4.13
CA SER A 145 -4.21 -6.30 5.34
C SER A 145 -4.70 -4.88 5.04
N LEU A 146 -4.01 -4.15 4.15
CA LEU A 146 -4.49 -2.87 3.63
C LEU A 146 -5.82 -3.04 2.88
N ALA A 147 -5.97 -4.14 2.16
CA ALA A 147 -7.19 -4.46 1.44
C ALA A 147 -8.41 -4.58 2.36
N ARG A 148 -8.26 -5.30 3.48
CA ARG A 148 -9.30 -5.45 4.50
C ARG A 148 -9.71 -4.14 5.14
N ARG A 149 -8.78 -3.17 5.22
CA ARG A 149 -9.06 -1.81 5.72
C ARG A 149 -9.77 -0.91 4.70
N ARG A 150 -9.93 -1.36 3.45
CA ARG A 150 -10.63 -0.63 2.37
C ARG A 150 -10.12 0.80 2.16
N VAL A 151 -8.81 0.98 2.28
CA VAL A 151 -8.18 2.30 2.09
C VAL A 151 -8.07 2.58 0.59
N GLY A 152 -8.78 3.59 0.06
CA GLY A 152 -8.77 3.92 -1.36
C GLY A 152 -7.38 4.34 -1.85
N ARG A 153 -6.68 5.16 -1.07
CA ARG A 153 -5.33 5.68 -1.41
C ARG A 153 -4.26 4.63 -1.69
N VAL A 154 -4.45 3.38 -1.28
CA VAL A 154 -3.49 2.30 -1.58
C VAL A 154 -3.73 1.63 -2.93
N VAL A 155 -4.91 1.79 -3.55
CA VAL A 155 -5.28 1.08 -4.80
C VAL A 155 -4.34 1.46 -5.94
N GLY A 156 -4.14 2.75 -6.20
CA GLY A 156 -3.25 3.24 -7.26
C GLY A 156 -1.81 2.75 -7.07
N PRO A 157 -1.19 3.01 -5.91
CA PRO A 157 0.14 2.50 -5.60
C PRO A 157 0.28 0.97 -5.72
N LEU A 158 -0.72 0.19 -5.28
CA LEU A 158 -0.74 -1.27 -5.47
C LEU A 158 -0.83 -1.66 -6.95
N CYS A 159 -1.61 -0.94 -7.76
CA CYS A 159 -1.70 -1.16 -9.20
C CYS A 159 -0.36 -0.90 -9.90
N ARG A 160 0.34 0.19 -9.55
CA ARG A 160 1.68 0.50 -10.06
C ARG A 160 2.70 -0.55 -9.66
N LEU A 161 2.68 -0.97 -8.40
CA LEU A 161 3.60 -1.99 -7.90
C LEU A 161 3.31 -3.36 -8.53
N ALA A 162 2.04 -3.70 -8.79
CA ALA A 162 1.67 -4.90 -9.52
C ALA A 162 2.20 -4.86 -10.97
N ARG A 163 2.24 -3.69 -11.61
CA ARG A 163 2.76 -3.47 -12.97
C ARG A 163 4.27 -3.22 -13.03
N ARG A 164 5.04 -3.57 -11.99
CA ARG A 164 6.45 -3.19 -11.81
C ARG A 164 7.25 -3.21 -13.13
N ARG A 165 7.89 -2.06 -13.42
CA ARG A 165 8.65 -1.80 -14.65
C ARG A 165 9.64 -2.94 -14.93
N GLY A 166 9.56 -3.51 -16.15
CA GLY A 166 10.42 -4.59 -16.62
C GLY A 166 9.82 -6.00 -16.51
N SER A 167 8.72 -6.19 -15.78
CA SER A 167 7.99 -7.47 -15.80
C SER A 167 6.94 -7.49 -16.91
N ARG A 168 6.95 -8.52 -17.76
CA ARG A 168 5.89 -8.76 -18.75
C ARG A 168 4.56 -9.13 -18.09
N THR A 169 4.61 -9.70 -16.88
CA THR A 169 3.43 -10.19 -16.16
C THR A 169 3.25 -9.42 -14.84
N PRO A 170 2.01 -9.08 -14.47
CA PRO A 170 1.75 -8.45 -13.18
C PRO A 170 2.13 -9.37 -12.01
N ASP A 171 2.61 -8.78 -10.90
CA ASP A 171 2.87 -9.52 -9.65
C ASP A 171 1.54 -10.11 -9.12
N GLN A 172 1.39 -11.43 -9.27
CA GLN A 172 0.17 -12.15 -8.92
C GLN A 172 -0.20 -12.02 -7.45
N SER A 173 0.76 -11.75 -6.56
CA SER A 173 0.48 -11.57 -5.14
C SER A 173 -0.27 -10.26 -4.87
N LEU A 174 0.13 -9.18 -5.54
CA LEU A 174 -0.51 -7.87 -5.45
C LEU A 174 -1.85 -7.85 -6.19
N VAL A 175 -1.93 -8.55 -7.32
CA VAL A 175 -3.20 -8.77 -8.03
C VAL A 175 -4.21 -9.49 -7.15
N ARG A 176 -3.81 -10.55 -6.43
CA ARG A 176 -4.70 -11.25 -5.49
C ARG A 176 -5.15 -10.34 -4.35
N ALA A 177 -4.27 -9.49 -3.83
CA ALA A 177 -4.64 -8.50 -2.82
C ALA A 177 -5.67 -7.51 -3.37
N LEU A 178 -5.47 -6.96 -4.58
CA LEU A 178 -6.46 -6.09 -5.23
C LEU A 178 -7.80 -6.82 -5.45
N ARG A 179 -7.80 -8.10 -5.83
CA ARG A 179 -9.04 -8.91 -5.94
C ARG A 179 -9.73 -9.11 -4.60
N SER A 180 -8.98 -9.19 -3.50
CA SER A 180 -9.55 -9.29 -2.15
C SER A 180 -10.17 -7.98 -1.65
N MET A 181 -9.76 -6.83 -2.22
CA MET A 181 -10.44 -5.55 -1.98
C MET A 181 -11.81 -5.52 -2.65
N GLY A 182 -11.93 -6.09 -3.85
CA GLY A 182 -13.18 -6.23 -4.56
C GLY A 182 -13.01 -6.41 -6.06
N ARG A 183 -14.13 -6.34 -6.78
CA ARG A 183 -14.16 -6.24 -8.23
C ARG A 183 -13.62 -4.87 -8.66
N PRO A 184 -13.21 -4.69 -9.93
CA PRO A 184 -12.67 -3.40 -10.40
C PRO A 184 -13.63 -2.23 -10.19
N HIS A 185 -14.94 -2.47 -10.28
CA HIS A 185 -15.97 -1.48 -9.97
C HIS A 185 -15.97 -1.09 -8.49
N ASP A 186 -15.80 -2.05 -7.57
CA ASP A 186 -15.72 -1.79 -6.13
C ASP A 186 -14.46 -0.94 -5.81
N LEU A 187 -13.33 -1.24 -6.47
CA LEU A 187 -12.10 -0.45 -6.33
C LEU A 187 -12.27 0.97 -6.83
N PHE A 188 -12.96 1.14 -7.95
CA PHE A 188 -13.31 2.45 -8.48
C PHE A 188 -14.17 3.24 -7.48
N VAL A 189 -15.18 2.61 -6.89
CA VAL A 189 -16.02 3.24 -5.85
C VAL A 189 -15.18 3.59 -4.62
N TYR A 190 -14.25 2.74 -4.17
CA TYR A 190 -13.34 3.11 -3.07
C TYR A 190 -12.49 4.33 -3.39
N LEU A 191 -11.96 4.44 -4.61
CA LEU A 191 -11.20 5.62 -5.03
C LEU A 191 -12.06 6.89 -5.04
N LEU A 192 -13.30 6.77 -5.50
CA LEU A 192 -14.24 7.90 -5.54
C LEU A 192 -14.69 8.34 -4.15
N THR A 193 -14.85 7.40 -3.23
CA THR A 193 -15.36 7.65 -1.87
C THR A 193 -14.30 8.03 -0.85
N ASP A 194 -13.02 7.85 -1.16
CA ASP A 194 -11.92 8.21 -0.26
C ASP A 194 -11.78 9.74 -0.15
N THR A 195 -12.22 10.28 0.98
CA THR A 195 -12.18 11.72 1.29
C THR A 195 -10.77 12.23 1.57
N LYS A 196 -9.80 11.33 1.83
CA LYS A 196 -8.39 11.71 2.05
C LYS A 196 -7.61 11.85 0.74
N MET A 197 -8.22 11.51 -0.40
CA MET A 197 -7.61 11.67 -1.72
C MET A 197 -8.08 12.98 -2.37
N ASP A 198 -7.13 13.74 -2.90
CA ASP A 198 -7.44 14.85 -3.79
C ASP A 198 -7.87 14.33 -5.17
N THR A 199 -8.52 15.19 -5.95
CA THR A 199 -9.02 14.83 -7.29
C THR A 199 -7.89 14.37 -8.23
N PRO A 200 -6.69 14.99 -8.27
CA PRO A 200 -5.58 14.51 -9.08
C PRO A 200 -5.08 13.11 -8.72
N ALA A 201 -4.86 12.79 -7.43
CA ALA A 201 -4.42 11.46 -7.03
C ALA A 201 -5.51 10.40 -7.27
N ARG A 202 -6.78 10.77 -7.10
CA ARG A 202 -7.92 9.92 -7.42
C ARG A 202 -7.92 9.53 -8.90
N VAL A 203 -7.80 10.51 -9.79
CA VAL A 203 -7.74 10.30 -11.25
C VAL A 203 -6.53 9.45 -11.63
N GLU A 204 -5.34 9.72 -11.07
CA GLU A 204 -4.13 8.92 -11.30
C GLU A 204 -4.33 7.45 -10.88
N ALA A 205 -4.93 7.21 -9.70
CA ALA A 205 -5.20 5.86 -9.23
C ALA A 205 -6.23 5.12 -10.11
N MET A 206 -7.21 5.83 -10.69
CA MET A 206 -8.16 5.26 -11.65
C MET A 206 -7.49 4.91 -12.98
N GLU A 207 -6.57 5.74 -13.47
CA GLU A 207 -5.73 5.45 -14.65
C GLU A 207 -4.87 4.20 -14.43
N ASP A 208 -4.26 4.08 -13.24
CA ASP A 208 -3.48 2.90 -12.86
C ASP A 208 -4.32 1.62 -12.79
N LEU A 209 -5.54 1.73 -12.26
CA LEU A 209 -6.49 0.63 -12.18
C LEU A 209 -6.89 0.14 -13.59
N GLU A 210 -7.23 1.06 -14.49
CA GLU A 210 -7.54 0.74 -15.89
C GLU A 210 -6.34 0.12 -16.62
N ALA A 211 -5.14 0.67 -16.40
CA ALA A 211 -3.94 0.14 -17.01
C ALA A 211 -3.62 -1.28 -16.53
N LEU A 212 -3.80 -1.57 -15.24
CA LEU A 212 -3.67 -2.93 -14.70
C LEU A 212 -4.74 -3.87 -15.27
N GLN A 213 -5.98 -3.40 -15.41
CA GLN A 213 -7.09 -4.18 -15.92
C GLN A 213 -6.82 -4.74 -17.32
N ARG A 214 -6.13 -3.99 -18.20
CA ARG A 214 -5.70 -4.47 -19.53
C ARG A 214 -4.82 -5.73 -19.46
N HIS A 215 -4.04 -5.88 -18.40
CA HIS A 215 -3.18 -7.05 -18.18
C HIS A 215 -3.88 -8.23 -17.51
N LEU A 216 -4.99 -7.99 -16.81
CA LEU A 216 -5.67 -9.00 -16.00
C LEU A 216 -6.89 -9.64 -16.68
N ASN A 217 -7.23 -9.19 -17.89
CA ASN A 217 -8.45 -9.56 -18.59
C ASN A 217 -9.71 -9.42 -17.71
N TRP A 218 -9.70 -8.46 -16.79
CA TRP A 218 -10.91 -8.09 -16.07
C TRP A 218 -11.90 -7.49 -17.08
N ARG A 219 -13.19 -7.85 -16.96
CA ARG A 219 -14.27 -7.28 -17.81
C ARG A 219 -14.04 -5.78 -17.98
N ARG A 220 -14.22 -5.28 -19.22
CA ARG A 220 -13.88 -3.92 -19.64
C ARG A 220 -14.37 -2.88 -18.63
N LEU A 221 -13.50 -2.41 -17.75
CA LEU A 221 -13.74 -1.27 -16.87
C LEU A 221 -13.54 -0.03 -17.73
N ASN A 222 -14.63 0.66 -18.05
CA ASN A 222 -14.55 1.96 -18.69
C ASN A 222 -14.69 3.02 -17.59
N VAL A 223 -13.53 3.55 -17.16
CA VAL A 223 -13.45 4.57 -16.10
C VAL A 223 -14.28 5.80 -16.45
N MET A 224 -14.25 6.24 -17.71
CA MET A 224 -15.03 7.40 -18.16
C MET A 224 -16.53 7.15 -18.02
N ASN A 225 -17.04 6.05 -18.57
CA ASN A 225 -18.47 5.74 -18.48
C ASN A 225 -18.94 5.60 -17.03
N LEU A 226 -18.08 5.12 -16.12
CA LEU A 226 -18.40 5.07 -14.70
C LEU A 226 -18.48 6.48 -14.10
N LEU A 227 -17.48 7.32 -14.33
CA LEU A 227 -17.46 8.71 -13.85
C LEU A 227 -18.70 9.47 -14.34
N GLU A 228 -19.00 9.41 -15.64
CA GLU A 228 -20.19 10.02 -16.24
C GLU A 228 -21.48 9.47 -15.63
N GLY A 229 -21.58 8.15 -15.43
CA GLY A 229 -22.75 7.53 -14.81
C GLY A 229 -22.98 7.99 -13.37
N PHE A 230 -21.91 8.18 -12.58
CA PHE A 230 -22.00 8.74 -11.23
C PHE A 230 -22.32 10.25 -11.24
N ALA A 231 -21.76 11.01 -12.18
CA ALA A 231 -21.99 12.44 -12.33
C ALA A 231 -23.43 12.78 -12.81
N GLN A 232 -24.00 11.92 -13.66
CA GLN A 232 -25.37 12.09 -14.20
C GLN A 232 -26.46 11.66 -13.22
N ASN A 233 -26.15 10.80 -12.25
CA ASN A 233 -27.15 10.32 -11.30
C ASN A 233 -27.39 11.35 -10.19
N PRO A 234 -28.56 12.02 -10.14
CA PRO A 234 -28.84 13.06 -9.16
C PRO A 234 -28.92 12.53 -7.72
N ARG A 235 -29.09 11.21 -7.54
CA ARG A 235 -29.13 10.55 -6.22
C ARG A 235 -27.77 10.03 -5.78
N CYS A 236 -26.71 10.19 -6.58
CA CYS A 236 -25.38 9.75 -6.18
C CYS A 236 -24.80 10.72 -5.13
N PRO A 237 -24.42 10.24 -3.93
CA PRO A 237 -23.81 11.09 -2.91
C PRO A 237 -22.40 11.58 -3.30
N TRP A 238 -21.80 11.01 -4.34
CA TRP A 238 -20.46 11.34 -4.83
C TRP A 238 -20.47 12.03 -6.19
N ARG A 239 -21.61 12.60 -6.58
CA ARG A 239 -21.82 13.26 -7.87
C ARG A 239 -20.76 14.32 -8.16
N GLU A 240 -20.56 15.24 -7.23
CA GLU A 240 -19.60 16.34 -7.40
C GLU A 240 -18.16 15.83 -7.56
N ALA A 241 -17.75 14.86 -6.72
CA ALA A 241 -16.44 14.24 -6.82
C ALA A 241 -16.26 13.48 -8.15
N ALA A 242 -17.33 12.88 -8.68
CA ALA A 242 -17.33 12.18 -9.96
C ALA A 242 -17.23 13.17 -11.13
N GLU A 243 -17.94 14.29 -11.08
CA GLU A 243 -17.90 15.36 -12.08
C GLU A 243 -16.50 15.98 -12.17
N GLN A 244 -15.93 16.41 -11.02
CA GLN A 244 -14.57 16.94 -10.98
C GLN A 244 -13.53 15.92 -11.49
N ALA A 245 -13.68 14.64 -11.13
CA ALA A 245 -12.80 13.59 -11.62
C ALA A 245 -13.02 13.30 -13.11
N ALA A 246 -14.25 13.37 -13.63
CA ALA A 246 -14.58 13.22 -15.04
C ALA A 246 -13.92 14.31 -15.87
N ASP A 247 -14.06 15.58 -15.46
CA ASP A 247 -13.47 16.73 -16.16
C ASP A 247 -11.95 16.61 -16.23
N LEU A 248 -11.31 16.30 -15.10
CA LEU A 248 -9.85 16.13 -15.05
C LEU A 248 -9.37 14.91 -15.83
N TYR A 249 -10.09 13.80 -15.74
CA TYR A 249 -9.77 12.58 -16.49
C TYR A 249 -9.97 12.78 -18.00
N TYR A 250 -11.01 13.52 -18.42
CA TYR A 250 -11.23 13.94 -19.80
C TYR A 250 -10.08 14.82 -20.27
N ALA A 251 -9.76 15.89 -19.53
CA ALA A 251 -8.65 16.78 -19.86
C ALA A 251 -7.33 16.01 -20.03
N ARG A 252 -7.00 15.05 -19.15
CA ARG A 252 -5.79 14.22 -19.29
C ARG A 252 -5.79 13.32 -20.53
N ARG A 253 -6.96 12.89 -21.02
CA ARG A 253 -7.09 12.01 -22.19
C ARG A 253 -7.24 12.74 -23.51
N THR A 254 -7.92 13.88 -23.53
CA THR A 254 -8.27 14.60 -24.76
C THR A 254 -7.30 15.72 -25.08
N LEU A 255 -6.56 16.24 -24.09
CA LEU A 255 -5.47 17.16 -24.38
C LEU A 255 -4.34 16.40 -25.07
N LEU A 256 -4.07 16.76 -26.33
CA LEU A 256 -2.70 16.79 -26.84
C LEU A 256 -1.86 17.45 -25.74
N ARG A 257 -0.98 16.68 -25.08
CA ARG A 257 -0.19 17.18 -23.93
C ARG A 257 0.32 18.59 -24.27
N PRO A 258 0.08 19.62 -23.44
CA PRO A 258 0.93 20.79 -23.52
C PRO A 258 2.35 20.29 -23.29
N SER A 259 3.17 20.25 -24.34
CA SER A 259 4.60 20.19 -24.14
C SER A 259 4.96 21.37 -23.27
N GLU A 260 5.84 21.19 -22.29
CA GLU A 260 6.55 22.32 -21.71
C GLU A 260 7.12 23.09 -22.91
N ARG A 261 6.54 24.26 -23.21
CA ARG A 261 6.95 25.07 -24.35
C ARG A 261 8.40 25.46 -24.09
N SER A 262 9.34 24.70 -24.66
CA SER A 262 10.63 25.28 -24.99
C SER A 262 10.31 26.43 -25.96
N PRO A 263 10.83 27.64 -25.74
CA PRO A 263 10.58 28.79 -26.62
C PRO A 263 11.00 28.56 -28.08
N SER A 264 11.65 27.43 -28.38
CA SER A 264 12.07 26.99 -29.70
C SER A 264 11.16 25.96 -30.39
N ASP A 265 10.07 25.47 -29.77
CA ASP A 265 9.31 24.31 -30.28
C ASP A 265 8.05 24.73 -31.06
N THR A 266 8.23 24.97 -32.36
CA THR A 266 7.20 25.50 -33.28
C THR A 266 6.39 24.42 -34.00
N LEU A 267 6.19 23.21 -33.44
CA LEU A 267 5.35 22.20 -34.09
C LEU A 267 4.59 21.30 -33.10
N VAL A 268 3.31 21.10 -33.40
CA VAL A 268 2.40 20.15 -32.74
C VAL A 268 2.94 18.73 -32.96
N ARG A 269 3.59 18.14 -31.95
CA ARG A 269 4.01 16.73 -32.00
C ARG A 269 2.86 15.80 -31.62
N PRO A 270 2.59 14.73 -32.40
CA PRO A 270 1.66 13.67 -31.98
C PRO A 270 2.24 12.88 -30.79
N ALA A 271 1.36 12.44 -29.90
CA ALA A 271 1.69 11.83 -28.61
C ALA A 271 2.53 10.55 -28.75
N SER A 272 3.83 10.64 -28.50
CA SER A 272 4.70 9.48 -28.32
C SER A 272 4.47 8.87 -26.93
N GLY A 273 3.90 7.66 -26.88
CA GLY A 273 3.91 6.83 -25.68
C GLY A 273 5.33 6.31 -25.37
N PRO A 274 5.61 5.85 -24.14
CA PRO A 274 6.95 5.45 -23.69
C PRO A 274 7.57 4.21 -24.36
N ASP A 275 6.94 3.65 -25.39
CA ASP A 275 7.33 2.37 -26.01
C ASP A 275 7.32 2.39 -27.56
N ARG A 276 7.50 3.54 -28.23
CA ARG A 276 7.62 3.54 -29.71
C ARG A 276 8.85 4.28 -30.21
N THR A 277 9.45 3.63 -31.20
CA THR A 277 10.61 3.97 -32.04
C THR A 277 10.94 5.47 -32.08
N PRO A 278 12.23 5.85 -31.94
CA PRO A 278 12.65 7.25 -32.01
C PRO A 278 12.17 7.86 -33.33
N ALA A 279 11.65 9.10 -33.23
CA ALA A 279 11.04 9.85 -34.32
C ALA A 279 11.95 9.99 -35.56
N GLU A 280 13.26 9.81 -35.39
CA GLU A 280 14.26 9.73 -36.46
C GLU A 280 14.00 8.60 -37.47
N ARG A 281 13.24 7.56 -37.11
CA ARG A 281 12.81 6.50 -38.05
C ARG A 281 11.56 6.85 -38.86
N LEU A 282 10.78 7.86 -38.46
CA LEU A 282 9.54 8.26 -39.15
C LEU A 282 9.77 9.35 -40.20
N VAL A 283 10.96 9.95 -40.22
CA VAL A 283 11.37 10.93 -41.22
C VAL A 283 12.63 10.40 -41.91
N ARG A 284 12.53 9.24 -42.56
CA ARG A 284 13.44 8.98 -43.67
C ARG A 284 12.92 9.78 -44.87
N PRO A 285 13.69 10.72 -45.42
CA PRO A 285 13.33 11.35 -46.68
C PRO A 285 13.18 10.25 -47.74
N VAL A 286 12.13 10.34 -48.55
CA VAL A 286 11.79 9.43 -49.66
C VAL A 286 12.83 9.50 -50.81
N SER A 287 13.99 10.09 -50.57
CA SER A 287 15.00 10.39 -51.59
C SER A 287 16.09 9.33 -51.75
N GLU A 288 16.14 8.30 -50.89
CA GLU A 288 16.98 7.12 -51.14
C GLU A 288 16.12 5.98 -51.66
N ALA A 289 15.82 6.10 -52.96
CA ALA A 289 15.47 4.98 -53.80
C ALA A 289 16.54 3.89 -53.63
N VAL A 290 16.13 2.83 -52.95
CA VAL A 290 16.71 1.50 -53.04
C VAL A 290 16.94 1.18 -54.51
N THR A 291 18.21 1.05 -54.91
CA THR A 291 18.58 0.21 -56.05
C THR A 291 18.12 -1.20 -55.70
N ALA A 292 16.93 -1.55 -56.18
CA ALA A 292 16.29 -2.83 -55.97
C ALA A 292 17.11 -3.92 -56.63
N ASP A 293 17.51 -4.89 -55.81
CA ASP A 293 18.00 -6.21 -56.24
C ASP A 293 16.79 -7.01 -56.76
N PRO A 294 16.72 -7.40 -58.05
CA PRO A 294 15.48 -7.86 -58.69
C PRO A 294 15.09 -9.32 -58.39
N SER A 295 15.42 -9.88 -57.23
CA SER A 295 15.19 -11.32 -56.97
C SER A 295 14.24 -11.68 -55.81
N GLU A 296 13.69 -10.72 -55.06
CA GLU A 296 12.66 -11.03 -54.05
C GLU A 296 11.26 -10.96 -54.65
N THR A 297 10.66 -12.14 -54.83
CA THR A 297 9.25 -12.31 -55.18
C THR A 297 8.38 -11.86 -54.02
N GLU A 298 8.03 -10.58 -54.01
CA GLU A 298 7.08 -9.98 -53.08
C GLU A 298 5.74 -10.72 -53.15
N ARG A 299 5.42 -11.44 -52.08
CA ARG A 299 4.06 -11.96 -51.86
C ARG A 299 3.16 -10.75 -51.60
N PRO A 300 2.11 -10.52 -52.40
CA PRO A 300 1.23 -9.38 -52.19
C PRO A 300 0.61 -9.47 -50.80
N GLY A 301 0.78 -8.40 -50.02
CA GLY A 301 0.23 -8.31 -48.67
C GLY A 301 -1.27 -8.54 -48.69
N PHE A 302 -1.80 -9.10 -47.60
CA PHE A 302 -3.22 -9.47 -47.44
C PHE A 302 -4.20 -8.36 -47.89
N LEU A 303 -3.85 -7.08 -47.68
CA LEU A 303 -4.69 -5.96 -48.11
C LEU A 303 -4.73 -5.78 -49.63
N GLN A 304 -3.63 -6.03 -50.35
CA GLN A 304 -3.61 -5.99 -51.82
C GLN A 304 -4.43 -7.13 -52.43
N SER A 305 -4.40 -8.33 -51.83
CA SER A 305 -5.20 -9.45 -52.32
C SER A 305 -6.71 -9.26 -52.06
N VAL A 306 -7.09 -8.59 -50.97
CA VAL A 306 -8.48 -8.19 -50.70
C VAL A 306 -8.95 -7.09 -51.66
N LEU A 307 -8.14 -6.06 -51.88
CA LEU A 307 -8.48 -4.96 -52.81
C LEU A 307 -8.60 -5.46 -54.26
N ARG A 308 -7.75 -6.40 -54.68
CA ARG A 308 -7.85 -7.00 -56.02
C ARG A 308 -9.13 -7.81 -56.18
N LYS A 309 -9.50 -8.63 -55.19
CA LYS A 309 -10.78 -9.37 -55.22
C LYS A 309 -12.00 -8.47 -55.24
N LEU A 310 -11.96 -7.34 -54.53
CA LEU A 310 -13.02 -6.34 -54.55
C LEU A 310 -13.15 -5.67 -55.92
N ARG A 311 -12.01 -5.37 -56.57
CA ARG A 311 -11.98 -4.81 -57.90
C ARG A 311 -12.49 -5.79 -58.96
N ASP A 312 -12.03 -7.04 -58.92
CA ASP A 312 -12.48 -8.09 -59.84
C ASP A 312 -13.99 -8.37 -59.71
N ALA A 313 -14.57 -8.16 -58.52
CA ALA A 313 -16.02 -8.28 -58.29
C ALA A 313 -16.83 -7.05 -58.74
N LEU A 314 -16.18 -5.90 -58.92
CA LEU A 314 -16.81 -4.66 -59.40
C LEU A 314 -16.72 -4.50 -60.92
N ASP A 315 -15.68 -5.05 -61.54
CA ASP A 315 -15.45 -5.00 -62.98
C ASP A 315 -16.14 -6.17 -63.73
N GLY A 316 -16.95 -6.97 -63.03
CA GLY A 316 -17.53 -8.24 -63.48
C GLY A 316 -19.06 -8.26 -63.65
N ASP A 317 -19.70 -7.13 -63.94
CA ASP A 317 -21.09 -7.01 -64.42
C ASP A 317 -21.14 -6.19 -65.72
#